data_AF-A0A9D5RF84-F1
#
_entry.id   AF-A0A9D5RF84-F1
#
_cell.length_a   1.000
_cell.length_b   1.000
_cell.length_c   1.000
_cell.angle_alpha   90.00
_cell.angle_beta   90.00
_cell.angle_gamma   90.00
#
_symmetry.space_group_name_H-M   'P 1'
#
loop_
_entity.id
_entity.type
_entity.pdbx_description
1 polymer ?
#
loop_
_entity_poly.entity_id
_entity_poly.type
_entity_poly.pdbx_seq_one_letter_code
_entity_poly.pdbx_strand_id
1 'polypeptide(L)'
;MASKTAESRKKKSAAARARRRRQERRMTLGVAAFLLVCLGAFASIGLMNREAPDAARERGVPAVEVLAPVAETESTAEIPVIGTAALTQAPTQAPAAATQAPTQAPTPTPLPTEAPTPAPTRAPVTIKLTAVGDCTLGGDYNSGYYKSFAGYYKRYGADYFLENVRPIFADDDLTIVNLEGPLTSSKDRRSGRRYNFKGQPEYVDILSGSSVEVANVANNHALDFGESGFEETCQVLTNAGIGASGFSQIWYGDIKGVKVCSIGFTQWAYDQEQVVKAVQMARPNCDLLIVSM
;
A
#
# COMPACT_ATOMS: atom_id res chain seq x y z
N MET A 1 24.43 -24.64 -67.39
CA MET A 1 24.77 -23.69 -66.30
C MET A 1 23.83 -23.74 -65.07
N ALA A 2 22.63 -24.34 -65.13
CA ALA A 2 21.67 -24.32 -64.00
C ALA A 2 22.02 -25.20 -62.78
N SER A 3 22.79 -26.29 -62.95
CA SER A 3 23.08 -27.26 -61.88
C SER A 3 24.01 -26.73 -60.77
N LYS A 4 25.06 -25.97 -61.13
CA LYS A 4 26.02 -25.40 -60.17
C LYS A 4 25.38 -24.36 -59.23
N THR A 5 24.32 -23.68 -59.67
CA THR A 5 23.63 -22.63 -58.92
C THR A 5 22.74 -23.19 -57.80
N ALA A 6 22.11 -24.36 -58.03
CA ALA A 6 21.27 -25.03 -57.04
C ALA A 6 22.09 -25.65 -55.89
N GLU A 7 23.25 -26.23 -56.20
CA GLU A 7 24.15 -26.82 -55.21
C GLU A 7 24.78 -25.76 -54.29
N SER A 8 25.14 -24.61 -54.86
CA SER A 8 25.62 -23.42 -54.13
C SER A 8 24.58 -22.88 -53.14
N ARG A 9 23.30 -22.80 -53.54
CA ARG A 9 22.19 -22.37 -52.67
C ARG A 9 21.92 -23.37 -51.53
N LYS A 10 21.98 -24.68 -51.78
CA LYS A 10 21.86 -25.72 -50.73
C LYS A 10 23.00 -25.63 -49.71
N LYS A 11 24.26 -25.46 -50.14
CA LYS A 11 25.41 -25.30 -49.23
C LYS A 11 25.31 -24.04 -48.36
N LYS A 12 24.88 -22.90 -48.93
CA LYS A 12 24.62 -21.67 -48.16
C LYS A 12 23.49 -21.83 -47.14
N SER A 13 22.41 -22.51 -47.50
CA SER A 13 21.28 -22.81 -46.59
C SER A 13 21.68 -23.73 -45.44
N ALA A 14 22.50 -24.75 -45.69
CA ALA A 14 23.02 -25.66 -44.65
C ALA A 14 23.96 -24.94 -43.68
N ALA A 15 24.86 -24.08 -44.20
CA ALA A 15 25.76 -23.28 -43.38
C ALA A 15 25.02 -22.28 -42.48
N ALA A 16 23.94 -21.66 -42.98
CA ALA A 16 23.10 -20.75 -42.20
C ALA A 16 22.38 -21.48 -41.04
N ARG A 17 21.83 -22.68 -41.31
CA ARG A 17 21.20 -23.52 -40.26
C ARG A 17 22.21 -23.98 -39.20
N ALA A 18 23.43 -24.34 -39.61
CA ALA A 18 24.49 -24.72 -38.67
C ALA A 18 24.93 -23.54 -37.79
N ARG A 19 25.02 -22.32 -38.34
CA ARG A 19 25.31 -21.10 -37.58
C ARG A 19 24.22 -20.77 -36.57
N ARG A 20 22.94 -20.85 -36.99
CA ARG A 20 21.79 -20.62 -36.11
C ARG A 20 21.75 -21.62 -34.95
N ARG A 21 21.96 -22.92 -35.21
CA ARG A 21 22.04 -23.94 -34.14
C ARG A 21 23.21 -23.72 -33.17
N ARG A 22 24.35 -23.22 -33.66
CA ARG A 22 25.48 -22.84 -32.80
C ARG A 22 25.17 -21.60 -31.95
N GLN A 23 24.46 -20.62 -32.51
CA GLN A 23 24.04 -19.42 -31.80
C GLN A 23 22.99 -19.75 -30.72
N GLU A 24 22.00 -20.57 -31.05
CA GLU A 24 20.98 -21.07 -30.10
C GLU A 24 21.64 -21.85 -28.96
N ARG A 25 22.56 -22.79 -29.25
CA ARG A 25 23.32 -23.50 -28.21
C ARG A 25 24.15 -22.58 -27.32
N ARG A 26 24.82 -21.57 -27.90
CA ARG A 26 25.58 -20.57 -27.12
C ARG A 26 24.67 -19.72 -26.24
N MET A 27 23.48 -19.37 -26.72
CA MET A 27 22.50 -18.61 -25.96
C MET A 27 21.91 -19.45 -24.83
N THR A 28 21.56 -20.71 -25.08
CA THR A 28 21.07 -21.63 -24.04
C THR A 28 22.12 -21.88 -22.96
N LEU A 29 23.38 -22.11 -23.33
CA LEU A 29 24.49 -22.25 -22.38
C LEU A 29 24.73 -20.95 -21.58
N GLY A 30 24.61 -19.78 -22.23
CA GLY A 30 24.73 -18.48 -21.57
C GLY A 30 23.62 -18.22 -20.55
N VAL A 31 22.37 -18.56 -20.88
CA VAL A 31 21.22 -18.44 -19.95
C VAL A 31 21.36 -19.42 -18.79
N ALA A 32 21.76 -20.66 -19.03
CA ALA A 32 22.00 -21.64 -17.97
C ALA A 32 23.13 -21.22 -17.02
N ALA A 33 24.22 -20.66 -17.55
CA ALA A 33 25.31 -20.12 -16.74
C ALA A 33 24.87 -18.89 -15.93
N PHE A 34 24.05 -18.00 -16.51
CA PHE A 34 23.49 -16.86 -15.81
C PHE A 34 22.57 -17.28 -14.65
N LEU A 35 21.69 -18.26 -14.88
CA LEU A 35 20.81 -18.80 -13.84
C LEU A 35 21.59 -19.47 -12.69
N LEU A 36 22.69 -20.17 -13.00
CA LEU A 36 23.57 -20.75 -11.98
C LEU A 36 24.30 -19.68 -11.16
N VAL A 37 24.72 -18.57 -11.79
CA VAL A 37 25.31 -17.41 -11.09
C VAL A 37 24.27 -16.74 -10.19
N CYS A 38 23.03 -16.57 -10.67
CA CYS A 38 21.93 -16.04 -9.85
C CYS A 38 21.64 -16.93 -8.65
N LEU A 39 21.52 -18.25 -8.84
CA LEU A 39 21.29 -19.20 -7.73
C LEU A 39 22.44 -19.20 -6.72
N GLY A 40 23.69 -19.11 -7.19
CA GLY A 40 24.86 -18.94 -6.33
C GLY A 40 24.81 -17.65 -5.52
N ALA A 41 24.45 -16.51 -6.13
CA ALA A 41 24.31 -15.23 -5.45
C ALA A 41 23.20 -15.25 -4.39
N PHE A 42 22.06 -15.90 -4.67
CA PHE A 42 20.97 -16.08 -3.70
C PHE A 42 21.39 -16.97 -2.51
N ALA A 43 22.13 -18.05 -2.77
CA ALA A 43 22.66 -18.90 -1.70
C ALA A 43 23.71 -18.17 -0.85
N SER A 44 24.58 -17.36 -1.46
CA SER A 44 25.58 -16.54 -0.74
C SER A 44 24.94 -15.45 0.12
N ILE A 45 23.88 -14.79 -0.36
CA ILE A 45 23.11 -13.82 0.45
C ILE A 45 22.42 -14.54 1.62
N GLY A 46 21.88 -15.75 1.39
CA GLY A 46 21.28 -16.58 2.45
C GLY A 46 22.29 -17.03 3.52
N LEU A 47 23.54 -17.30 3.14
CA LEU A 47 24.63 -17.63 4.07
C LEU A 47 25.15 -16.40 4.82
N MET A 48 25.31 -15.25 4.15
CA MET A 48 25.70 -13.99 4.77
C MET A 48 24.65 -13.45 5.75
N ASN A 49 23.36 -13.77 5.55
CA ASN A 49 22.30 -13.45 6.51
C ASN A 49 22.21 -14.41 7.69
N ARG A 50 22.86 -15.59 7.65
CA ARG A 50 22.94 -16.51 8.81
C ARG A 50 24.11 -16.23 9.75
N GLU A 51 25.11 -15.48 9.29
CA GLU A 51 26.31 -15.12 10.06
C GLU A 51 26.33 -13.66 10.54
N ALA A 52 25.21 -12.93 10.45
CA ALA A 52 25.13 -11.61 11.05
C ALA A 52 25.32 -11.72 12.58
N PRO A 53 26.35 -11.12 13.18
CA PRO A 53 26.60 -11.23 14.61
C PRO A 53 25.47 -10.59 15.40
N ASP A 54 25.07 -11.24 16.50
CA ASP A 54 24.00 -10.84 17.43
C ASP A 54 24.08 -9.39 17.94
N ALA A 55 25.21 -8.71 17.75
CA ALA A 55 25.43 -7.31 18.10
C ALA A 55 24.58 -6.30 17.29
N ALA A 56 23.93 -6.70 16.19
CA ALA A 56 22.99 -5.85 15.46
C ALA A 56 21.57 -5.86 16.05
N ARG A 57 21.27 -6.79 16.98
CA ARG A 57 19.95 -6.95 17.60
C ARG A 57 19.70 -6.00 18.79
N GLU A 58 20.74 -5.35 19.31
CA GLU A 58 20.68 -4.51 20.51
C GLU A 58 20.80 -3.00 20.28
N ARG A 59 20.79 -2.51 19.03
CA ARG A 59 20.52 -1.08 18.79
C ARG A 59 19.07 -0.91 18.42
N GLY A 60 18.23 -0.90 19.46
CA GLY A 60 16.83 -0.54 19.37
C GLY A 60 16.67 0.78 18.63
N VAL A 61 16.08 0.69 17.44
CA VAL A 61 15.16 1.74 17.02
C VAL A 61 14.09 1.74 18.11
N PRO A 62 13.84 2.87 18.82
CA PRO A 62 12.82 2.87 19.85
C PRO A 62 11.53 2.35 19.23
N ALA A 63 10.92 1.36 19.87
CA ALA A 63 9.57 0.98 19.53
C ALA A 63 8.73 2.26 19.61
N VAL A 64 8.28 2.75 18.45
CA VAL A 64 7.24 3.77 18.43
C VAL A 64 6.04 3.08 19.06
N GLU A 65 5.83 3.37 20.34
CA GLU A 65 4.69 2.89 21.10
C GLU A 65 3.45 3.34 20.34
N VAL A 66 2.77 2.40 19.70
CA VAL A 66 1.51 2.64 19.02
C VAL A 66 0.50 2.91 20.13
N LEU A 67 0.44 4.17 20.57
CA LEU A 67 -0.70 4.67 21.31
C LEU A 67 -1.89 4.52 20.38
N ALA A 68 -2.78 3.60 20.74
CA ALA A 68 -4.09 3.50 20.13
C ALA A 68 -4.73 4.91 20.08
N PRO A 69 -5.42 5.27 18.99
CA PRO A 69 -6.17 6.52 18.99
C PRO A 69 -7.15 6.50 20.16
N VAL A 70 -7.00 7.49 21.05
CA VAL A 70 -8.01 7.82 22.04
C VAL A 70 -9.27 8.15 21.23
N ALA A 71 -10.33 7.39 21.50
CA ALA A 71 -11.64 7.74 20.98
C ALA A 71 -12.03 9.15 21.45
N GLU A 72 -12.59 9.91 20.51
CA GLU A 72 -13.27 11.20 20.68
C GLU A 72 -12.40 12.46 20.87
N THR A 73 -12.25 13.21 19.78
CA THR A 73 -12.78 14.59 19.72
C THR A 73 -13.40 14.80 18.35
N GLU A 74 -14.72 15.04 18.35
CA GLU A 74 -15.45 15.53 17.18
C GLU A 74 -14.84 16.86 16.73
N SER A 75 -14.44 16.96 15.47
CA SER A 75 -14.33 18.22 14.75
C SER A 75 -15.29 18.15 13.58
N THR A 76 -16.56 18.40 13.90
CA THR A 76 -17.61 18.66 12.91
C THR A 76 -17.45 20.08 12.42
N ALA A 77 -16.93 20.25 11.20
CA ALA A 77 -17.20 21.45 10.43
C ALA A 77 -18.57 21.28 9.75
N GLU A 78 -19.65 21.63 10.46
CA GLU A 78 -20.97 21.84 9.86
C GLU A 78 -21.50 23.26 10.13
N ILE A 79 -22.02 23.88 9.07
CA ILE A 79 -22.75 25.15 9.04
C ILE A 79 -24.19 24.91 9.59
N PRO A 80 -24.84 25.88 10.27
CA PRO A 80 -25.72 25.60 11.41
C PRO A 80 -27.22 25.57 11.07
N VAL A 81 -28.01 24.79 11.82
CA VAL A 81 -29.42 25.12 12.15
C VAL A 81 -29.82 24.60 13.54
N ILE A 82 -29.93 25.54 14.48
CA ILE A 82 -31.00 25.78 15.49
C ILE A 82 -31.75 24.57 16.08
N GLY A 83 -31.70 24.43 17.42
CA GLY A 83 -32.72 23.68 18.15
C GLY A 83 -32.41 23.34 19.61
N THR A 84 -32.61 24.31 20.50
CA THR A 84 -32.87 24.23 21.96
C THR A 84 -33.52 22.89 22.39
N ALA A 85 -33.23 22.25 23.53
CA ALA A 85 -33.15 22.77 24.88
C ALA A 85 -32.56 21.73 25.87
N ALA A 86 -32.01 22.25 26.96
CA ALA A 86 -31.50 21.56 28.13
C ALA A 86 -32.61 20.88 28.97
N LEU A 87 -32.21 19.95 29.85
CA LEU A 87 -32.72 19.70 31.22
C LEU A 87 -31.84 18.59 31.85
N THR A 88 -30.85 18.91 32.69
CA THR A 88 -30.88 19.10 34.17
C THR A 88 -31.16 17.82 35.00
N GLN A 89 -30.04 17.29 35.54
CA GLN A 89 -29.77 16.74 36.89
C GLN A 89 -30.66 15.65 37.55
N ALA A 90 -29.92 14.72 38.16
CA ALA A 90 -30.29 13.60 39.04
C ALA A 90 -30.89 14.05 40.40
N PRO A 91 -31.34 13.17 41.35
CA PRO A 91 -30.49 12.15 42.01
C PRO A 91 -31.18 10.85 42.50
N THR A 92 -30.31 9.96 42.98
CA THR A 92 -30.46 8.71 43.75
C THR A 92 -31.41 8.76 44.96
N GLN A 93 -32.14 7.66 45.24
CA GLN A 93 -32.21 6.95 46.55
C GLN A 93 -33.13 5.71 46.51
N ALA A 94 -32.74 4.68 47.28
CA ALA A 94 -33.53 3.52 47.73
C ALA A 94 -33.64 3.61 49.29
N PRO A 95 -34.35 2.72 50.05
CA PRO A 95 -35.19 1.57 49.69
C PRO A 95 -36.54 1.42 50.49
N ALA A 96 -37.32 0.39 50.10
CA ALA A 96 -38.22 -0.49 50.87
C ALA A 96 -39.45 0.03 51.66
N ALA A 97 -40.64 -0.45 51.26
CA ALA A 97 -41.69 -0.94 52.17
C ALA A 97 -42.68 -1.85 51.43
N ALA A 98 -42.97 -3.02 52.01
CA ALA A 98 -43.91 -4.01 51.51
C ALA A 98 -45.36 -3.62 51.84
N THR A 99 -46.29 -3.70 50.88
CA THR A 99 -47.75 -3.78 51.16
C THR A 99 -48.50 -4.41 49.98
N GLN A 100 -49.09 -5.57 50.27
CA GLN A 100 -50.33 -6.21 49.78
C GLN A 100 -50.61 -6.32 48.26
N ALA A 101 -50.82 -7.57 47.85
CA ALA A 101 -51.22 -7.98 46.51
C ALA A 101 -52.67 -7.55 46.18
N PRO A 102 -52.91 -6.85 45.05
CA PRO A 102 -54.24 -6.68 44.49
C PRO A 102 -54.68 -7.94 43.72
N THR A 103 -55.97 -8.26 43.85
CA THR A 103 -56.70 -9.28 43.09
C THR A 103 -56.50 -9.11 41.58
N GLN A 104 -56.04 -10.16 40.90
CA GLN A 104 -55.79 -10.14 39.45
C GLN A 104 -57.11 -10.00 38.67
N ALA A 105 -57.22 -8.92 37.90
CA ALA A 105 -58.16 -8.81 36.80
C ALA A 105 -57.75 -9.77 35.66
N PRO A 106 -58.69 -10.28 34.84
CA PRO A 106 -58.35 -11.21 33.76
C PRO A 106 -57.43 -10.54 32.74
N THR A 107 -56.35 -11.23 32.40
CA THR A 107 -55.33 -10.81 31.43
C THR A 107 -55.97 -10.57 30.04
N PRO A 108 -55.85 -9.38 29.43
CA PRO A 108 -56.27 -9.18 28.06
C PRO A 108 -55.41 -10.06 27.13
N THR A 109 -56.07 -10.73 26.18
CA THR A 109 -55.41 -11.52 25.15
C THR A 109 -54.41 -10.64 24.39
N PRO A 110 -53.12 -11.02 24.28
CA PRO A 110 -52.15 -10.22 23.56
C PRO A 110 -52.55 -10.13 22.08
N LEU A 111 -52.57 -8.90 21.56
CA LEU A 111 -52.73 -8.63 20.13
C LEU A 111 -51.60 -9.34 19.37
N PRO A 112 -51.83 -9.89 18.16
CA PRO A 112 -50.77 -10.50 17.39
C PRO A 112 -49.65 -9.49 17.15
N THR A 113 -48.44 -9.79 17.65
CA THR A 113 -47.23 -9.03 17.32
C THR A 113 -47.00 -9.16 15.83
N GLU A 114 -47.13 -8.06 15.09
CA GLU A 114 -46.75 -8.04 13.67
C GLU A 114 -45.30 -8.51 13.54
N ALA A 115 -45.07 -9.49 12.68
CA ALA A 115 -43.73 -9.97 12.39
C ALA A 115 -42.89 -8.79 11.88
N PRO A 116 -41.63 -8.64 12.34
CA PRO A 116 -40.79 -7.54 11.87
C PRO A 116 -40.68 -7.63 10.34
N THR A 117 -41.07 -6.54 9.67
CA THR A 117 -40.90 -6.42 8.23
C THR A 117 -39.39 -6.52 7.94
N PRO A 118 -38.94 -7.46 7.08
CA PRO A 118 -37.52 -7.60 6.80
C PRO A 118 -36.99 -6.29 6.23
N ALA A 119 -35.91 -5.79 6.82
CA ALA A 119 -35.24 -4.58 6.34
C ALA A 119 -34.84 -4.78 4.87
N PRO A 120 -35.01 -3.76 4.00
CA PRO A 120 -34.67 -3.88 2.59
C PRO A 120 -33.20 -4.27 2.44
N THR A 121 -32.94 -5.40 1.79
CA THR A 121 -31.58 -5.85 1.47
C THR A 121 -31.01 -4.90 0.42
N ARG A 122 -29.95 -4.14 0.75
CA ARG A 122 -29.26 -3.26 -0.21
C ARG A 122 -28.75 -4.11 -1.39
N ALA A 123 -28.85 -3.56 -2.59
CA ALA A 123 -28.26 -4.18 -3.78
C ALA A 123 -26.74 -4.36 -3.59
N PRO A 124 -26.13 -5.41 -4.18
CA PRO A 124 -24.70 -5.62 -4.10
C PRO A 124 -23.95 -4.42 -4.70
N VAL A 125 -22.92 -3.95 -3.98
CA VAL A 125 -22.02 -2.89 -4.44
C VAL A 125 -20.78 -3.54 -5.05
N THR A 126 -20.35 -3.06 -6.22
CA THR A 126 -19.08 -3.46 -6.84
C THR A 126 -18.08 -2.33 -6.72
N ILE A 127 -16.90 -2.65 -6.20
CA ILE A 127 -15.74 -1.77 -6.13
C ILE A 127 -14.67 -2.34 -7.06
N LYS A 128 -14.20 -1.53 -8.01
CA LYS A 128 -13.07 -1.84 -8.88
C LYS A 128 -11.82 -1.22 -8.28
N LEU A 129 -10.79 -2.04 -8.07
CA LEU A 129 -9.53 -1.63 -7.47
C LEU A 129 -8.39 -1.85 -8.45
N THR A 130 -7.45 -0.93 -8.52
CA THR A 130 -6.14 -1.15 -9.13
C THR A 130 -5.06 -1.16 -8.05
N ALA A 131 -4.28 -2.23 -8.01
CA ALA A 131 -3.10 -2.32 -7.14
C ALA A 131 -1.85 -2.32 -8.01
N VAL A 132 -0.99 -1.32 -7.80
CA VAL A 132 0.26 -1.12 -8.53
C VAL A 132 1.43 -1.50 -7.61
N GLY A 133 2.43 -2.17 -8.18
CA GLY A 133 3.68 -2.46 -7.46
C GLY A 133 4.54 -1.22 -7.23
N ASP A 134 5.82 -1.46 -7.02
CA ASP A 134 6.80 -0.44 -6.63
C ASP A 134 6.91 0.70 -7.65
N CYS A 135 6.44 1.87 -7.24
CA CYS A 135 6.61 3.13 -7.94
C CYS A 135 7.91 3.78 -7.47
N THR A 136 8.99 3.51 -8.21
CA THR A 136 10.26 4.23 -8.04
C THR A 136 10.19 5.59 -8.74
N LEU A 137 9.80 6.62 -8.01
CA LEU A 137 9.74 8.00 -8.51
C LEU A 137 11.07 8.70 -8.22
N GLY A 138 11.98 8.70 -9.19
CA GLY A 138 13.36 9.16 -9.03
C GLY A 138 14.35 8.01 -9.22
N GLY A 139 15.11 7.68 -8.18
CA GLY A 139 16.03 6.54 -8.19
C GLY A 139 17.15 6.64 -7.15
N ASP A 140 18.12 5.73 -7.23
CA ASP A 140 19.31 5.77 -6.37
C ASP A 140 20.07 7.10 -6.56
N TYR A 141 20.18 7.90 -5.50
CA TYR A 141 20.50 9.32 -5.52
C TYR A 141 21.81 9.67 -6.25
N ASN A 142 22.80 8.78 -6.21
CA ASN A 142 24.10 8.99 -6.88
C ASN A 142 24.18 8.35 -8.28
N SER A 143 23.12 7.68 -8.73
CA SER A 143 23.12 6.93 -9.98
C SER A 143 22.83 7.80 -11.20
N GLY A 144 23.19 7.29 -12.38
CA GLY A 144 22.74 7.85 -13.65
C GLY A 144 21.22 7.77 -13.84
N TYR A 145 20.54 6.83 -13.17
CA TYR A 145 19.09 6.67 -13.25
C TYR A 145 18.36 7.83 -12.58
N TYR A 146 18.80 8.27 -11.40
CA TYR A 146 18.23 9.44 -10.72
C TYR A 146 18.30 10.70 -11.60
N LYS A 147 19.46 10.93 -12.24
CA LYS A 147 19.66 12.04 -13.19
C LYS A 147 18.78 11.88 -14.43
N SER A 148 18.65 10.67 -14.95
CA SER A 148 17.83 10.38 -16.13
C SER A 148 16.35 10.62 -15.84
N PHE A 149 15.83 10.15 -14.70
CA PHE A 149 14.46 10.39 -14.27
C PHE A 149 14.16 11.88 -14.21
N ALA A 150 15.00 12.66 -13.53
CA ALA A 150 14.87 14.12 -13.45
C ALA A 150 14.89 14.79 -14.85
N GLY A 151 15.73 14.28 -15.75
CA GLY A 151 15.78 14.76 -17.14
C GLY A 151 14.48 14.50 -17.91
N TYR A 152 13.87 13.32 -17.76
CA TYR A 152 12.58 12.98 -18.37
C TYR A 152 11.45 13.81 -17.76
N TYR A 153 11.40 13.95 -16.44
CA TYR A 153 10.41 14.80 -15.76
C TYR A 153 10.49 16.24 -16.24
N LYS A 154 11.69 16.82 -16.32
CA LYS A 154 11.88 18.18 -16.84
C LYS A 154 11.44 18.34 -18.31
N ARG A 155 11.60 17.28 -19.12
CA ARG A 155 11.33 17.33 -20.56
C ARG A 155 9.85 17.10 -20.89
N TYR A 156 9.19 16.20 -20.18
CA TYR A 156 7.86 15.72 -20.53
C TYR A 156 6.79 16.03 -19.47
N GLY A 157 7.19 16.49 -18.28
CA GLY A 157 6.29 16.75 -17.17
C GLY A 157 5.91 15.48 -16.40
N ALA A 158 5.08 15.67 -15.37
CA ALA A 158 4.61 14.60 -14.50
C ALA A 158 3.75 13.56 -15.24
N ASP A 159 2.93 14.01 -16.20
CA ASP A 159 1.96 13.16 -16.88
C ASP A 159 2.57 11.97 -17.63
N TYR A 160 3.78 12.16 -18.16
CA TYR A 160 4.49 11.20 -18.99
C TYR A 160 4.64 9.81 -18.35
N PHE A 161 4.87 9.74 -17.04
CA PHE A 161 5.30 8.50 -16.40
C PHE A 161 4.22 7.43 -16.30
N LEU A 162 2.95 7.86 -16.20
CA LEU A 162 1.80 6.97 -16.04
C LEU A 162 0.74 7.19 -17.13
N GLU A 163 1.02 7.97 -18.17
CA GLU A 163 0.06 8.33 -19.23
C GLU A 163 -0.64 7.11 -19.85
N ASN A 164 0.08 6.01 -20.04
CA ASN A 164 -0.44 4.82 -20.72
C ASN A 164 -1.31 3.94 -19.81
N VAL A 165 -1.23 4.12 -18.50
CA VAL A 165 -2.02 3.37 -17.50
C VAL A 165 -3.08 4.25 -16.84
N ARG A 166 -2.97 5.57 -16.93
CA ARG A 166 -3.95 6.53 -16.41
C ARG A 166 -5.39 6.22 -16.82
N PRO A 167 -5.72 5.82 -18.07
CA PRO A 167 -7.10 5.45 -18.41
C PRO A 167 -7.63 4.23 -17.64
N ILE A 168 -6.74 3.35 -17.16
CA ILE A 168 -7.12 2.20 -16.33
C ILE A 168 -7.44 2.68 -14.92
N PHE A 169 -6.59 3.54 -14.36
CA PHE A 169 -6.71 4.10 -13.01
C PHE A 169 -7.97 4.98 -12.92
N ALA A 170 -8.19 5.85 -13.91
CA ALA A 170 -9.38 6.71 -13.96
C ALA A 170 -10.71 5.97 -14.17
N ASP A 171 -10.69 4.70 -14.57
CA ASP A 171 -11.88 3.85 -14.74
C ASP A 171 -12.14 2.96 -13.51
N ASP A 172 -11.35 3.07 -12.45
CA ASP A 172 -11.56 2.36 -11.19
C ASP A 172 -12.16 3.24 -10.09
N ASP A 173 -12.38 2.63 -8.92
CA ASP A 173 -12.90 3.32 -7.75
C ASP A 173 -11.79 3.64 -6.72
N LEU A 174 -10.61 3.05 -6.89
CA LEU A 174 -9.46 3.20 -6.02
C LEU A 174 -8.21 2.59 -6.67
N THR A 175 -7.21 3.43 -6.88
CA THR A 175 -5.85 3.04 -7.21
C THR A 175 -4.94 3.16 -5.99
N ILE A 176 -4.23 2.07 -5.69
CA ILE A 176 -3.22 2.00 -4.63
C ILE A 176 -1.87 1.69 -5.26
N VAL A 177 -0.85 2.45 -4.90
CA VAL A 177 0.54 2.22 -5.32
C VAL A 177 1.42 1.81 -4.14
N ASN A 178 2.50 1.07 -4.39
CA ASN A 178 3.59 0.93 -3.41
C ASN A 178 4.67 1.98 -3.69
N LEU A 179 4.87 2.96 -2.80
CA LEU A 179 5.88 3.99 -3.00
C LEU A 179 7.24 3.47 -2.53
N GLU A 180 8.15 3.26 -3.47
CA GLU A 180 9.45 2.62 -3.18
C GLU A 180 10.31 3.49 -2.26
N GLY A 181 10.52 4.75 -2.64
CA GLY A 181 11.44 5.64 -1.97
C GLY A 181 10.81 6.97 -1.56
N PRO A 182 11.47 7.73 -0.68
CA PRO A 182 10.94 8.99 -0.19
C PRO A 182 10.91 10.06 -1.28
N LEU A 183 9.86 10.88 -1.23
CA LEU A 183 9.70 12.11 -2.01
C LEU A 183 10.06 13.28 -1.11
N THR A 184 11.32 13.71 -1.16
CA THR A 184 11.90 14.55 -0.10
C THR A 184 12.97 15.51 -0.60
N SER A 185 13.06 16.67 0.03
CA SER A 185 14.17 17.61 -0.10
C SER A 185 15.32 17.30 0.88
N SER A 186 15.10 16.46 1.90
CA SER A 186 16.04 16.11 2.95
C SER A 186 17.41 15.67 2.42
N LYS A 187 18.46 16.09 3.11
CA LYS A 187 19.86 15.72 2.84
C LYS A 187 20.37 14.65 3.78
N ASP A 188 19.54 14.17 4.70
CA ASP A 188 19.89 13.19 5.73
C ASP A 188 19.97 11.76 5.17
N ARG A 189 20.90 11.57 4.23
CA ARG A 189 21.10 10.28 3.57
C ARG A 189 21.58 9.25 4.59
N ARG A 190 20.81 8.16 4.75
CA ARG A 190 21.14 7.05 5.65
C ARG A 190 22.49 6.42 5.28
N SER A 191 23.39 6.32 6.25
CA SER A 191 24.72 5.74 6.09
C SER A 191 24.70 4.20 6.12
N GLY A 192 25.77 3.57 5.63
CA GLY A 192 25.92 2.10 5.66
C GLY A 192 25.02 1.32 4.69
N ARG A 193 24.31 2.02 3.78
CA ARG A 193 23.43 1.42 2.77
C ARG A 193 24.12 1.45 1.40
N ARG A 194 23.91 0.38 0.62
CA ARG A 194 24.44 0.28 -0.75
C ARG A 194 23.71 1.21 -1.71
N TYR A 195 22.41 1.37 -1.53
CA TYR A 195 21.53 2.19 -2.36
C TYR A 195 20.73 3.13 -1.46
N ASN A 196 20.53 4.36 -1.92
CA ASN A 196 19.67 5.34 -1.26
C ASN A 196 18.73 5.96 -2.31
N PHE A 197 17.49 5.52 -2.33
CA PHE A 197 16.50 5.99 -3.29
C PHE A 197 15.93 7.34 -2.86
N LYS A 198 15.73 8.22 -3.84
CA LYS A 198 15.17 9.55 -3.63
C LYS A 198 14.33 9.97 -4.82
N GLY A 199 13.19 10.60 -4.54
CA GLY A 199 12.45 11.47 -5.44
C GLY A 199 12.44 12.90 -4.94
N GLN A 200 12.22 13.86 -5.84
CA GLN A 200 11.90 15.23 -5.42
C GLN A 200 10.43 15.29 -4.94
N PRO A 201 10.08 16.18 -4.00
CA PRO A 201 8.69 16.34 -3.54
C PRO A 201 7.68 16.50 -4.68
N GLU A 202 8.03 17.30 -5.70
CA GLU A 202 7.22 17.59 -6.90
C GLU A 202 6.88 16.34 -7.74
N TYR A 203 7.57 15.21 -7.53
CA TYR A 203 7.25 13.97 -8.24
C TYR A 203 5.94 13.34 -7.76
N VAL A 204 5.36 13.81 -6.65
CA VAL A 204 4.01 13.42 -6.21
C VAL A 204 2.95 13.73 -7.27
N ASP A 205 3.18 14.75 -8.10
CA ASP A 205 2.27 15.14 -9.19
C ASP A 205 2.11 14.04 -10.25
N ILE A 206 3.07 13.11 -10.33
CA ILE A 206 2.96 11.92 -11.19
C ILE A 206 1.79 11.05 -10.73
N LEU A 207 1.63 10.90 -9.41
CA LEU A 207 0.59 10.07 -8.80
C LEU A 207 -0.76 10.81 -8.81
N SER A 208 -0.81 12.03 -8.28
CA SER A 208 -2.07 12.79 -8.18
C SER A 208 -2.63 13.12 -9.55
N GLY A 209 -1.79 13.42 -10.55
CA GLY A 209 -2.19 13.64 -11.93
C GLY A 209 -2.65 12.38 -12.67
N SER A 210 -2.54 11.19 -12.06
CA SER A 210 -2.84 9.92 -12.70
C SER A 210 -3.95 9.11 -12.02
N SER A 211 -4.78 9.74 -11.18
CA SER A 211 -5.86 9.08 -10.42
C SER A 211 -5.32 8.00 -9.47
N VAL A 212 -4.34 8.38 -8.64
CA VAL A 212 -3.86 7.55 -7.52
C VAL A 212 -4.39 8.16 -6.22
N GLU A 213 -5.12 7.37 -5.44
CA GLU A 213 -5.72 7.82 -4.18
C GLU A 213 -4.91 7.42 -2.95
N VAL A 214 -4.16 6.31 -2.99
CA VAL A 214 -3.42 5.80 -1.82
C VAL A 214 -2.02 5.33 -2.20
N ALA A 215 -1.04 5.65 -1.36
CA ALA A 215 0.30 5.10 -1.41
C ALA A 215 0.60 4.28 -0.15
N ASN A 216 1.01 3.02 -0.34
CA ASN A 216 1.73 2.30 0.70
C ASN A 216 3.14 2.89 0.82
N VAL A 217 3.49 3.40 2.00
CA VAL A 217 4.80 3.95 2.32
C VAL A 217 5.67 2.97 3.12
N ALA A 218 5.13 1.81 3.49
CA ALA A 218 5.91 0.74 4.10
C ALA A 218 6.76 0.02 3.05
N ASN A 219 7.90 0.61 2.72
CA ASN A 219 8.88 0.06 1.79
C ASN A 219 10.28 0.00 2.42
N ASN A 220 11.15 -0.89 1.92
CA ASN A 220 12.53 -1.00 2.37
C ASN A 220 13.39 0.24 2.09
N HIS A 221 12.99 1.11 1.18
CA HIS A 221 13.69 2.36 0.87
C HIS A 221 13.05 3.60 1.52
N ALA A 222 11.92 3.47 2.23
CA ALA A 222 11.19 4.59 2.82
C ALA A 222 12.03 5.50 3.74
N LEU A 223 13.01 4.92 4.45
CA LEU A 223 13.89 5.63 5.40
C LEU A 223 15.30 5.90 4.85
N ASP A 224 15.50 5.86 3.52
CA ASP A 224 16.81 6.10 2.93
C ASP A 224 17.34 7.53 3.13
N PHE A 225 16.45 8.47 3.45
CA PHE A 225 16.74 9.87 3.79
C PHE A 225 16.27 10.24 5.21
N GLY A 226 16.30 9.25 6.12
CA GLY A 226 15.99 9.43 7.53
C GLY A 226 14.50 9.66 7.80
N GLU A 227 14.18 9.86 9.08
CA GLU A 227 12.81 10.14 9.54
C GLU A 227 12.27 11.43 8.93
N SER A 228 13.10 12.47 8.86
CA SER A 228 12.74 13.74 8.20
C SER A 228 12.29 13.55 6.75
N GLY A 229 12.95 12.67 5.99
CA GLY A 229 12.57 12.39 4.61
C GLY A 229 11.26 11.59 4.50
N PHE A 230 11.01 10.70 5.45
CA PHE A 230 9.76 9.94 5.52
C PHE A 230 8.57 10.82 5.91
N GLU A 231 8.73 11.68 6.92
CA GLU A 231 7.72 12.65 7.35
C GLU A 231 7.36 13.62 6.23
N GLU A 232 8.37 14.18 5.53
CA GLU A 232 8.13 15.04 4.37
C GLU A 232 7.39 14.28 3.27
N THR A 233 7.73 13.01 3.01
CA THR A 233 7.02 12.18 2.03
C THR A 233 5.54 12.05 2.37
N CYS A 234 5.21 11.76 3.64
CA CYS A 234 3.82 11.65 4.10
C CYS A 234 3.07 12.99 3.97
N GLN A 235 3.74 14.10 4.30
CA GLN A 235 3.16 15.44 4.15
C GLN A 235 2.90 15.79 2.68
N VAL A 236 3.84 15.46 1.80
CA VAL A 236 3.73 15.67 0.36
C VAL A 236 2.56 14.88 -0.23
N LEU A 237 2.40 13.61 0.15
CA LEU A 237 1.25 12.79 -0.24
C LEU A 237 -0.06 13.41 0.25
N THR A 238 -0.14 13.77 1.52
CA THR A 238 -1.33 14.39 2.13
C THR A 238 -1.72 15.68 1.43
N ASN A 239 -0.74 16.55 1.14
CA ASN A 239 -0.97 17.82 0.44
C ASN A 239 -1.46 17.63 -0.99
N ALA A 240 -1.09 16.52 -1.63
CA ALA A 240 -1.54 16.15 -2.96
C ALA A 240 -2.90 15.41 -2.97
N GLY A 241 -3.54 15.23 -1.81
CA GLY A 241 -4.79 14.49 -1.66
C GLY A 241 -4.63 12.98 -1.72
N ILE A 242 -3.41 12.46 -1.56
CA ILE A 242 -3.10 11.03 -1.59
C ILE A 242 -2.99 10.52 -0.16
N GLY A 243 -3.76 9.49 0.16
CA GLY A 243 -3.70 8.78 1.43
C GLY A 243 -2.39 8.02 1.60
N ALA A 244 -1.89 7.95 2.83
CA ALA A 244 -0.75 7.10 3.19
C ALA A 244 -1.20 5.89 4.00
N SER A 245 -0.65 4.72 3.69
CA SER A 245 -0.78 3.50 4.50
C SER A 245 0.59 2.88 4.76
N GLY A 246 0.76 2.19 5.89
CA GLY A 246 2.01 1.53 6.27
C GLY A 246 2.90 2.36 7.19
N PHE A 247 3.83 1.70 7.91
CA PHE A 247 4.58 2.28 9.03
C PHE A 247 3.67 3.01 10.03
N SER A 248 2.69 2.26 10.57
CA SER A 248 1.65 2.73 11.50
C SER A 248 0.59 3.66 10.90
N GLN A 249 0.75 4.13 9.67
CA GLN A 249 -0.30 4.84 8.95
C GLN A 249 -1.39 3.86 8.51
N ILE A 250 -2.65 4.22 8.76
CA ILE A 250 -3.83 3.54 8.24
C ILE A 250 -4.60 4.55 7.43
N TRP A 251 -4.85 4.24 6.16
CA TRP A 251 -5.76 5.03 5.37
C TRP A 251 -7.18 4.50 5.53
N TYR A 252 -8.14 5.41 5.66
CA TYR A 252 -9.57 5.12 5.71
C TYR A 252 -10.27 5.90 4.60
N GLY A 253 -11.22 5.25 3.93
CA GLY A 253 -12.06 5.88 2.91
C GLY A 253 -13.47 5.31 2.90
N ASP A 254 -14.40 6.05 2.28
CA ASP A 254 -15.73 5.56 1.94
C ASP A 254 -15.84 5.51 0.41
N ILE A 255 -16.11 4.32 -0.12
CA ILE A 255 -16.24 4.08 -1.56
C ILE A 255 -17.61 3.48 -1.81
N LYS A 256 -18.50 4.26 -2.42
CA LYS A 256 -19.89 3.83 -2.71
C LYS A 256 -20.65 3.36 -1.45
N GLY A 257 -20.36 3.95 -0.29
CA GLY A 257 -20.95 3.60 0.99
C GLY A 257 -20.36 2.34 1.64
N VAL A 258 -19.18 1.90 1.18
CA VAL A 258 -18.38 0.82 1.77
C VAL A 258 -17.18 1.45 2.46
N LYS A 259 -17.01 1.19 3.76
CA LYS A 259 -15.84 1.65 4.50
C LYS A 259 -14.63 0.81 4.12
N VAL A 260 -13.58 1.45 3.61
CA VAL A 260 -12.34 0.81 3.18
C VAL A 260 -11.20 1.23 4.10
N CYS A 261 -10.40 0.27 4.55
CA CYS A 261 -9.10 0.53 5.19
C CYS A 261 -7.97 0.06 4.29
N SER A 262 -6.84 0.77 4.28
CA SER A 262 -5.57 0.27 3.76
C SER A 262 -4.51 0.29 4.85
N ILE A 263 -3.84 -0.85 5.03
CA ILE A 263 -2.65 -1.00 5.87
C ILE A 263 -1.50 -1.59 5.05
N GLY A 264 -0.27 -1.29 5.45
CA GLY A 264 0.92 -1.69 4.70
C GLY A 264 2.06 -2.13 5.61
N PHE A 265 2.84 -3.07 5.10
CA PHE A 265 4.00 -3.63 5.78
C PHE A 265 5.19 -3.70 4.84
N THR A 266 6.37 -3.83 5.41
CA THR A 266 7.58 -4.19 4.66
C THR A 266 8.25 -5.37 5.36
N GLN A 267 8.74 -6.32 4.56
CA GLN A 267 9.18 -7.65 5.02
C GLN A 267 10.18 -7.66 6.18
N TRP A 268 10.99 -6.60 6.36
CA TRP A 268 12.07 -6.55 7.35
C TRP A 268 11.71 -5.80 8.63
N ALA A 269 10.59 -5.08 8.66
CA ALA A 269 10.18 -4.29 9.83
C ALA A 269 9.11 -4.99 10.68
N TYR A 270 8.52 -6.07 10.17
CA TYR A 270 7.41 -6.77 10.81
C TYR A 270 7.60 -8.28 10.78
N ASP A 271 7.28 -8.92 11.91
CA ASP A 271 7.05 -10.36 11.95
C ASP A 271 5.57 -10.70 11.68
N GLN A 272 5.29 -12.00 11.51
CA GLN A 272 3.95 -12.48 11.21
C GLN A 272 2.94 -12.18 12.33
N GLU A 273 3.37 -12.20 13.60
CA GLU A 273 2.48 -11.92 14.74
C GLU A 273 2.04 -10.45 14.74
N GLN A 274 2.99 -9.54 14.48
CA GLN A 274 2.73 -8.11 14.36
C GLN A 274 1.77 -7.81 13.19
N VAL A 275 1.96 -8.44 12.03
CA VAL A 275 1.05 -8.30 10.88
C VAL A 275 -0.36 -8.80 11.24
N VAL A 276 -0.48 -9.98 11.84
CA VAL A 276 -1.77 -10.54 12.26
C VAL A 276 -2.48 -9.62 13.26
N LYS A 277 -1.76 -9.09 14.25
CA LYS A 277 -2.31 -8.16 15.25
C LYS A 277 -2.82 -6.88 14.60
N ALA A 278 -2.05 -6.29 13.67
CA ALA A 278 -2.46 -5.10 12.95
C ALA A 278 -3.72 -5.34 12.09
N VAL A 279 -3.80 -6.49 11.40
CA VAL A 279 -5.00 -6.91 10.66
C VAL A 279 -6.20 -7.05 11.59
N GLN A 280 -6.05 -7.70 12.75
CA GLN A 280 -7.12 -7.87 13.73
C GLN A 280 -7.62 -6.53 14.28
N MET A 281 -6.72 -5.57 14.48
CA MET A 281 -7.08 -4.21 14.94
C MET A 281 -7.77 -3.38 13.84
N ALA A 282 -7.34 -3.50 12.59
CA ALA A 282 -7.92 -2.73 11.48
C ALA A 282 -9.27 -3.29 11.00
N ARG A 283 -9.43 -4.61 10.99
CA ARG A 283 -10.60 -5.31 10.43
C ARG A 283 -11.97 -4.83 10.94
N PRO A 284 -12.20 -4.59 12.25
CA PRO A 284 -13.52 -4.16 12.72
C PRO A 284 -13.91 -2.74 12.30
N ASN A 285 -12.98 -1.94 11.79
CA ASN A 285 -13.21 -0.54 11.44
C ASN A 285 -13.60 -0.32 9.96
N CYS A 286 -13.68 -1.38 9.17
CA CYS A 286 -14.00 -1.31 7.74
C CYS A 286 -14.79 -2.53 7.25
N ASP A 287 -15.53 -2.33 6.18
CA ASP A 287 -16.20 -3.39 5.43
C ASP A 287 -15.17 -4.14 4.57
N LEU A 288 -14.24 -3.41 3.95
CA LEU A 288 -13.13 -3.91 3.14
C LEU A 288 -11.77 -3.50 3.74
N LEU A 289 -10.91 -4.46 4.05
CA LEU A 289 -9.53 -4.23 4.46
C LEU A 289 -8.57 -4.64 3.34
N ILE A 290 -7.73 -3.71 2.90
CA ILE A 290 -6.65 -3.93 1.96
C ILE A 290 -5.33 -4.01 2.74
N VAL A 291 -4.53 -5.02 2.44
CA VAL A 291 -3.24 -5.27 3.09
C VAL A 291 -2.15 -5.32 2.03
N SER A 292 -1.19 -4.41 2.12
CA SER A 292 0.01 -4.37 1.29
C SER A 292 1.20 -4.96 2.03
N MET A 293 2.02 -5.78 1.36
CA MET A 293 3.12 -6.56 1.93
C MET A 293 4.45 -6.29 1.23
#